data_AF-A0A2N4UMF1-F1
#
_entry.id   AF-A0A2N4UMF1-F1
#
_cell.length_a   1.000
_cell.length_b   1.000
_cell.length_c   1.000
_cell.angle_alpha   90.00
_cell.angle_beta   90.00
_cell.angle_gamma   90.00
#
_symmetry.space_group_name_H-M   'P 1'
#
loop_
_entity.id
_entity.type
_entity.pdbx_description
1 polymer ?
#
loop_
_entity_poly.entity_id
_entity_poly.type
_entity_poly.pdbx_seq_one_letter_code
_entity_poly.pdbx_strand_id
1 'polypeptide(L)' 'MKKARTTYSVAFKHDAANLVLNKGYTIQEACNAVGVGYTAMSRWVAQLKQEHGGITPSSKAM' A
#
# COMPACT_ATOMS: atom_id res chain seq x y z
N MET A 1 -18.69 2.39 -19.10
CA MET A 1 -17.23 2.49 -19.32
C MET A 1 -16.51 1.70 -18.23
N LYS A 2 -15.76 0.64 -18.55
CA LYS A 2 -15.01 -0.13 -17.56
C LYS A 2 -13.81 0.73 -17.12
N LYS A 3 -13.83 1.25 -15.89
CA LYS A 3 -12.71 2.03 -15.35
C LYS A 3 -11.51 1.09 -15.27
N ALA A 4 -10.49 1.35 -16.10
CA ALA A 4 -9.29 0.53 -16.14
C ALA A 4 -8.68 0.49 -14.73
N ARG A 5 -8.32 -0.70 -14.27
CA ARG A 5 -7.70 -0.87 -12.95
C ARG A 5 -6.32 -0.22 -13.03
N THR A 6 -6.11 0.87 -12.30
CA THR A 6 -4.77 1.46 -12.16
C THR A 6 -3.85 0.43 -11.50
N THR A 7 -2.90 -0.08 -12.26
CA THR A 7 -1.87 -0.99 -11.77
C THR A 7 -0.68 -0.19 -11.27
N TYR A 8 -0.45 -0.21 -9.96
CA TYR A 8 0.75 0.33 -9.34
C TYR A 8 1.82 -0.75 -9.23
N SER A 9 3.09 -0.38 -9.40
CA SER A 9 4.23 -1.27 -9.18
C SER A 9 4.32 -1.69 -7.72
N VAL A 10 4.89 -2.88 -7.46
CA VAL A 10 5.06 -3.39 -6.09
C VAL A 10 5.92 -2.43 -5.25
N ALA A 11 7.02 -1.92 -5.83
CA ALA A 11 7.88 -0.93 -5.18
C ALA A 11 7.10 0.33 -4.77
N PHE A 12 6.25 0.85 -5.65
CA PHE A 12 5.44 2.04 -5.34
C PHE A 12 4.46 1.78 -4.18
N LYS A 13 3.79 0.62 -4.15
CA LYS A 13 2.88 0.27 -3.06
C LYS A 13 3.61 0.19 -1.72
N HIS A 14 4.80 -0.40 -1.74
CA HIS A 14 5.62 -0.58 -0.54
C HIS A 14 6.13 0.77 -0.03
N ASP A 15 6.62 1.64 -0.91
CA ASP A 15 7.08 2.99 -0.56
C ASP A 15 5.94 3.85 -0.01
N ALA A 16 4.76 3.80 -0.65
CA ALA A 16 3.57 4.49 -0.19
C ALA A 16 3.09 4.00 1.20
N ALA A 17 3.10 2.70 1.45
CA ALA A 17 2.75 2.14 2.75
C ALA A 17 3.82 2.42 3.83
N ASN A 18 5.10 2.53 3.45
CA ASN A 18 6.19 2.93 4.34
C ASN A 18 6.05 4.38 4.82
N LEU A 19 5.45 5.29 4.05
CA LEU A 19 5.15 6.64 4.52
C LEU A 19 4.23 6.60 5.75
N VAL A 20 3.22 5.72 5.74
CA VAL A 20 2.29 5.57 6.86
C VAL A 20 2.96 4.90 8.05
N LEU A 21 3.64 3.77 7.82
CA LEU A 21 4.16 2.93 8.91
C LEU A 21 5.46 3.47 9.51
N ASN A 22 6.42 3.90 8.68
CA ASN A 22 7.73 4.33 9.15
C ASN A 22 7.82 5.84 9.37
N LYS A 23 7.13 6.63 8.53
CA LYS A 23 7.15 8.10 8.69
C LYS A 23 6.01 8.64 9.55
N GLY A 24 5.08 7.79 9.98
CA GLY A 24 3.98 8.17 10.87
C GLY A 24 2.89 9.01 10.21
N TYR A 25 2.84 9.04 8.87
CA TYR A 25 1.77 9.73 8.15
C TYR A 25 0.44 9.05 8.40
N THR A 26 -0.65 9.81 8.42
CA THR A 26 -1.97 9.19 8.31
C THR A 26 -2.20 8.66 6.89
N ILE A 27 -3.12 7.71 6.74
CA ILE A 27 -3.49 7.17 5.41
C ILE A 27 -3.96 8.29 4.48
N GLN A 28 -4.67 9.29 5.00
CA GLN A 28 -5.14 10.43 4.20
C GLN A 28 -3.99 11.32 3.73
N GLU A 29 -3.02 11.62 4.59
CA GLU A 29 -1.85 12.42 4.20
C GLU A 29 -1.00 11.68 3.17
N ALA A 30 -0.77 10.38 3.37
CA ALA A 30 -0.05 9.56 2.39
C ALA A 30 -0.80 9.52 1.05
N CYS A 31 -2.13 9.37 1.06
CA CYS A 31 -2.97 9.46 -0.13
C CYS A 31 -2.81 10.80 -0.86
N ASN A 32 -2.78 11.91 -0.12
CA ASN A 32 -2.60 13.23 -0.71
C ASN A 32 -1.18 13.43 -1.26
N ALA A 33 -0.16 12.89 -0.59
CA ALA A 33 1.24 13.00 -0.99
C ALA A 33 1.55 12.23 -2.29
N VAL A 34 1.01 11.02 -2.45
CA VAL A 34 1.28 10.18 -3.63
C VAL A 34 0.12 10.12 -4.64
N GLY A 35 -1.00 10.77 -4.36
CA GLY A 35 -2.16 10.84 -5.26
C GLY A 35 -2.93 9.52 -5.43
N VAL A 36 -3.00 8.68 -4.39
CA VAL A 36 -3.73 7.40 -4.44
C VAL A 36 -5.02 7.40 -3.62
N GLY A 37 -5.95 6.52 -3.99
CA GLY A 37 -7.20 6.35 -3.26
C GLY A 37 -7.01 5.72 -1.88
N TYR A 38 -7.78 6.19 -0.90
CA TYR A 38 -7.78 5.72 0.49
C TYR A 38 -7.87 4.20 0.63
N THR A 39 -8.80 3.57 -0.11
CA THR A 39 -9.01 2.12 -0.08
C THR A 39 -7.78 1.34 -0.57
N ALA A 40 -7.05 1.87 -1.55
CA ALA A 40 -5.84 1.24 -2.04
C ALA A 40 -4.72 1.33 -1.00
N MET A 41 -4.50 2.54 -0.46
CA MET A 41 -3.50 2.78 0.57
C MET A 41 -3.74 1.94 1.83
N SER A 42 -4.97 1.90 2.33
CA SER A 42 -5.35 1.09 3.50
C SER A 42 -5.01 -0.40 3.31
N ARG A 43 -5.26 -0.97 2.11
CA ARG A 43 -4.91 -2.35 1.79
C ARG A 43 -3.40 -2.58 1.74
N TRP A 44 -2.64 -1.64 1.18
CA TRP A 44 -1.17 -1.76 1.11
C TRP A 44 -0.53 -1.65 2.49
N VAL A 45 -1.01 -0.74 3.33
CA VAL A 45 -0.57 -0.60 4.72
C VAL A 45 -0.87 -1.87 5.53
N ALA A 46 -2.09 -2.42 5.39
CA ALA A 46 -2.44 -3.68 6.04
C ALA A 46 -1.57 -4.84 5.58
N GLN A 47 -1.19 -4.88 4.30
CA GLN A 47 -0.27 -5.89 3.77
C GLN A 47 1.15 -5.71 4.33
N LEU A 48 1.70 -4.49 4.29
CA LEU A 48 3.04 -4.20 4.79
C LEU A 48 3.15 -4.44 6.30
N LYS A 49 2.08 -4.15 7.06
CA LYS A 49 2.01 -4.44 8.50
C LYS A 49 2.01 -5.95 8.79
N GLN A 50 1.37 -6.75 7.94
CA GLN A 50 1.43 -8.22 8.03
C GLN A 50 2.85 -8.73 7.73
N GLU A 51 3.49 -8.20 6.68
CA GLU A 51 4.89 -8.53 6.33
C GLU A 51 5.84 -8.21 7.49
N HIS A 52 5.68 -7.05 8.14
CA HIS A 52 6.47 -6.65 9.32
C HIS A 52 6.20 -7.52 10.56
N GLY A 53 4.99 -8.06 10.69
CA GLY A 53 4.60 -8.98 11.76
C GLY A 53 5.04 -10.43 11.54
N GLY A 54 5.86 -10.71 10.51
CA GLY A 54 6.31 -12.06 10.15
C GLY A 54 5.27 -12.87 9.38
N ILE A 55 4.13 -12.27 9.01
CA ILE A 55 3.11 -12.87 8.15
C ILE A 55 3.37 -12.37 6.73
N THR A 56 4.38 -12.96 6.07
CA THR A 56 4.55 -12.75 4.62
C THR A 56 3.28 -13.23 3.90
N PRO A 57 2.72 -12.42 2.98
CA PRO A 57 1.53 -12.82 2.26
C PRO A 57 1.84 -14.10 1.48
N SER A 58 1.10 -15.17 1.78
CA SER A 58 1.17 -16.48 1.11
C SER A 58 0.75 -16.45 -0.36
N SER A 59 0.78 -15.29 -1.03
CA SER A 59 0.40 -15.13 -2.43
C SER A 59 1.62 -14.98 -3.31
N LYS A 60 2.16 -16.16 -3.62
CA LYS A 60 2.87 -16.56 -4.84
C LYS A 60 4.37 -16.23 -4.93
N ALA A 61 5.16 -17.10 -4.27
CA ALA A 61 6.30 -17.70 -4.95
C ALA A 61 5.75 -18.78 -5.91
N MET A 62 5.73 -18.50 -7.21
CA MET A 62 5.72 -19.48 -8.30
C MET A 62 6.10 -18.79 -9.60
#